data_AF-A0A3M1LQW0-F1
#
_entry.id   AF-A0A3M1LQW0-F1
#
_cell.length_a   1.000
_cell.length_b   1.000
_cell.length_c   1.000
_cell.angle_alpha   90.00
_cell.angle_beta   90.00
_cell.angle_gamma   90.00
#
_symmetry.space_group_name_H-M   'P 1'
#
loop_
_entity.id
_entity.type
_entity.pdbx_description
1 polymer ?
#
loop_
_entity_poly.entity_id
_entity_poly.type
_entity_poly.pdbx_seq_one_letter_code
_entity_poly.pdbx_strand_id
1 'polypeptide(L)'
;MEKRTPSSAPLASPPTTLTAWLHLTDACNLACTYCYLRLTGETMDVETGRAALRTIFRTARRHGFSAVKLKYAGGEPTLRFDLLRTLHREALVLAQQAGLGLQEVVLSNGTRLDDGMLDFLRDAAIRLAISWDGPAHDVQRPFAGGRGSAVQVTRTIDQALARGLRPHLSITVTARNSASLPEAVAVALD
;
A
#
# COMPACT_ATOMS: atom_id res chain seq x y z
N MET A 1 38.56 -3.76 -27.62
CA MET A 1 37.31 -3.97 -26.85
C MET A 1 37.68 -4.54 -25.49
N GLU A 2 37.89 -3.68 -24.49
CA GLU A 2 38.15 -4.13 -23.12
C GLU A 2 36.86 -4.65 -22.48
N LYS A 3 36.89 -5.91 -22.06
CA LYS A 3 35.82 -6.53 -21.28
C LYS A 3 35.83 -5.89 -19.90
N ARG A 4 34.81 -5.06 -19.60
CA ARG A 4 34.56 -4.57 -18.24
C ARG A 4 34.23 -5.76 -17.35
N THR A 5 35.13 -6.07 -16.42
CA THR A 5 34.89 -7.01 -15.32
C THR A 5 33.78 -6.45 -14.41
N PRO A 6 32.80 -7.26 -13.95
CA PRO A 6 31.79 -6.78 -13.01
C PRO A 6 32.46 -6.32 -11.72
N SER A 7 32.19 -5.10 -11.30
CA SER A 7 32.66 -4.54 -10.04
C SER A 7 32.17 -5.41 -8.87
N SER A 8 33.10 -5.96 -8.08
CA SER A 8 32.86 -6.70 -6.84
C SER A 8 32.50 -5.75 -5.68
N ALA A 9 31.46 -4.94 -5.87
CA ALA A 9 30.95 -4.14 -4.75
C ALA A 9 30.46 -5.10 -3.65
N PRO A 10 30.80 -4.87 -2.36
CA PRO A 10 30.28 -5.69 -1.29
C PRO A 10 28.76 -5.70 -1.33
N LEU A 11 28.16 -6.90 -1.24
CA LEU A 11 26.72 -7.05 -1.06
C LEU A 11 26.28 -6.19 0.13
N ALA A 12 25.22 -5.39 -0.08
CA ALA A 12 24.70 -4.47 0.91
C ALA A 12 24.47 -5.18 2.27
N SER A 13 24.59 -4.43 3.36
CA SER A 13 24.29 -4.92 4.71
C SER A 13 22.94 -5.64 4.75
N PRO A 14 22.79 -6.72 5.54
CA PRO A 14 21.56 -7.49 5.58
C PRO A 14 20.36 -6.60 5.96
N PRO A 15 19.18 -6.86 5.38
CA PRO A 15 18.00 -6.03 5.63
C PRO A 15 17.62 -6.06 7.11
N THR A 16 17.41 -4.89 7.69
CA THR A 16 17.07 -4.74 9.12
C THR A 16 15.57 -4.71 9.39
N THR A 17 14.73 -4.74 8.34
CA THR A 17 13.26 -4.67 8.42
C THR A 17 12.63 -5.90 7.75
N LEU A 18 11.80 -6.64 8.48
CA LEU A 18 10.95 -7.69 7.91
C LEU A 18 9.68 -7.06 7.32
N THR A 19 9.42 -7.23 6.03
CA THR A 19 8.20 -6.70 5.39
C THR A 19 7.19 -7.80 5.11
N ALA A 20 5.93 -7.60 5.47
CA ALA A 20 4.82 -8.51 5.17
C ALA A 20 3.66 -7.76 4.50
N TRP A 21 3.03 -8.41 3.52
CA TRP A 21 1.80 -7.93 2.89
C TRP A 21 0.62 -8.68 3.49
N LEU A 22 -0.37 -7.94 3.97
CA LEU A 22 -1.62 -8.46 4.51
C LEU A 22 -2.73 -8.16 3.50
N HIS A 23 -3.12 -9.18 2.74
CA HIS A 23 -4.26 -9.11 1.85
C HIS A 23 -5.54 -9.20 2.68
N LEU A 24 -6.17 -8.05 2.98
CA LEU A 24 -7.34 -8.01 3.86
C LEU A 24 -8.60 -8.58 3.18
N THR A 25 -8.65 -8.44 1.86
CA THR A 25 -9.70 -8.97 1.00
C THR A 25 -9.23 -9.01 -0.44
N ASP A 26 -9.74 -9.94 -1.23
CA ASP A 26 -9.56 -9.97 -2.68
C ASP A 26 -10.70 -9.25 -3.42
N ALA A 27 -11.66 -8.67 -2.68
CA ALA A 27 -12.69 -7.80 -3.24
C ALA A 27 -12.11 -6.43 -3.60
N CYS A 28 -12.54 -5.88 -4.74
CA CYS A 28 -12.18 -4.53 -5.17
C CYS A 28 -13.37 -3.89 -5.88
N ASN A 29 -13.51 -2.58 -5.77
CA ASN A 29 -14.54 -1.81 -6.46
C ASN A 29 -14.09 -1.29 -7.85
N LEU A 30 -12.85 -1.54 -8.24
CA LEU A 30 -12.30 -1.24 -9.58
C LEU A 30 -12.09 -2.53 -10.38
N ALA A 31 -12.08 -2.40 -11.71
CA ALA A 31 -11.75 -3.45 -12.66
C ALA A 31 -10.54 -3.04 -13.51
N CYS A 32 -9.39 -2.86 -12.84
CA CYS A 32 -8.19 -2.35 -13.49
C CYS A 32 -7.69 -3.31 -14.58
N THR A 33 -7.33 -2.80 -15.76
CA THR A 33 -7.02 -3.60 -16.95
C THR A 33 -5.74 -4.44 -16.82
N TYR A 34 -4.86 -4.07 -15.90
CA TYR A 34 -3.59 -4.76 -15.63
C TYR A 34 -3.58 -5.46 -14.27
N CYS A 35 -4.72 -5.53 -13.57
CA CYS A 35 -4.75 -6.12 -12.23
C CYS A 35 -4.28 -7.58 -12.29
N TYR A 36 -3.23 -7.91 -11.53
CA TYR A 36 -2.74 -9.29 -11.44
C TYR A 36 -3.58 -10.15 -10.49
N LEU A 37 -4.32 -9.53 -9.59
CA LEU A 37 -5.11 -10.22 -8.58
C LEU A 37 -6.41 -10.72 -9.21
N ARG A 38 -6.71 -12.01 -9.02
CA ARG A 38 -8.04 -12.54 -9.32
C ARG A 38 -9.01 -11.98 -8.28
N LEU A 39 -9.85 -11.05 -8.68
CA LEU A 39 -10.83 -10.44 -7.78
C LEU A 39 -11.91 -11.47 -7.41
N THR A 40 -12.00 -11.78 -6.12
CA THR A 40 -13.03 -12.63 -5.52
C THR A 40 -13.72 -11.88 -4.38
N GLY A 41 -14.68 -12.51 -3.72
CA GLY A 41 -15.26 -11.97 -2.48
C GLY A 41 -14.52 -12.40 -1.22
N GLU A 42 -13.37 -13.07 -1.33
CA GLU A 42 -12.69 -13.66 -0.18
C GLU A 42 -12.10 -12.57 0.73
N THR A 43 -12.20 -12.82 2.02
CA THR A 43 -11.81 -11.85 3.06
C THR A 43 -11.05 -12.53 4.17
N MET A 44 -10.00 -11.87 4.67
CA MET A 44 -9.33 -12.28 5.90
C MET A 44 -10.25 -12.06 7.10
N ASP A 45 -10.35 -13.05 7.97
CA ASP A 45 -10.98 -12.90 9.29
C ASP A 45 -9.99 -12.34 10.32
N VAL A 46 -10.49 -11.87 11.46
CA VAL A 46 -9.66 -11.18 12.46
C VAL A 46 -8.70 -12.13 13.17
N GLU A 47 -9.10 -13.38 13.38
CA GLU A 47 -8.31 -14.44 14.01
C GLU A 47 -7.09 -14.80 13.16
N THR A 48 -7.27 -14.97 11.85
CA THR A 48 -6.22 -15.21 10.87
C THR A 48 -5.25 -14.04 10.84
N GLY A 49 -5.76 -12.81 10.78
CA GLY A 49 -4.92 -11.60 10.82
C GLY A 49 -4.08 -11.51 12.10
N ARG A 50 -4.69 -11.76 13.28
CA ARG A 50 -3.98 -11.80 14.56
C ARG A 50 -2.93 -12.91 14.61
N ALA A 51 -3.25 -14.10 14.10
CA ALA A 51 -2.30 -15.22 14.04
C ALA A 51 -1.10 -14.92 13.13
N ALA A 52 -1.35 -14.26 12.00
CA ALA A 52 -0.31 -13.77 11.10
C ALA A 52 0.60 -12.77 11.80
N LEU A 53 0.05 -11.76 12.48
CA LEU A 53 0.84 -10.76 13.23
C LEU A 53 1.71 -11.42 14.29
N ARG A 54 1.16 -12.29 15.14
CA ARG A 54 1.94 -13.03 16.16
C ARG A 54 3.10 -13.78 15.53
N THR A 55 2.88 -14.39 14.37
CA THR A 55 3.92 -15.14 13.65
C THR A 55 5.00 -14.20 13.09
N ILE A 56 4.59 -13.09 12.46
CA ILE A 56 5.50 -12.09 11.89
C ILE A 56 6.43 -11.52 12.96
N PHE A 57 5.88 -11.02 14.07
CA PHE A 57 6.68 -10.40 15.13
C PHE A 57 7.58 -11.40 15.85
N ARG A 58 7.10 -12.63 16.11
CA ARG A 58 7.93 -13.71 16.65
C ARG A 58 9.11 -14.04 15.73
N THR A 59 8.86 -14.15 14.43
CA THR A 59 9.90 -14.44 13.44
C THR A 59 10.89 -13.27 13.31
N ALA A 60 10.40 -12.03 13.26
CA ALA A 60 11.24 -10.83 13.20
C ALA A 60 12.23 -10.80 14.38
N ARG A 61 11.72 -10.99 15.60
CA ARG A 61 12.55 -11.04 16.82
C ARG A 61 13.55 -12.20 16.79
N ARG A 62 13.11 -13.41 16.42
CA ARG A 62 13.97 -14.61 16.35
C ARG A 62 15.16 -14.43 15.41
N HIS A 63 14.97 -13.70 14.31
CA HIS A 63 15.98 -13.50 13.28
C HIS A 63 16.73 -12.16 13.40
N GLY A 64 16.57 -11.45 14.52
CA GLY A 64 17.35 -10.23 14.80
C GLY A 64 16.99 -9.03 13.92
N PHE A 65 15.78 -8.98 13.35
CA PHE A 65 15.31 -7.77 12.70
C PHE A 65 15.12 -6.65 13.73
N SER A 66 15.27 -5.40 13.28
CA SER A 66 15.03 -4.21 14.12
C SER A 66 13.63 -3.62 13.97
N ALA A 67 12.93 -3.97 12.88
CA ALA A 67 11.61 -3.47 12.59
C ALA A 67 10.76 -4.45 11.77
N VAL A 68 9.44 -4.27 11.85
CA VAL A 68 8.45 -4.90 10.98
C VAL A 68 7.76 -3.83 10.16
N LYS A 69 7.62 -4.09 8.85
CA LYS A 69 6.80 -3.27 7.95
C LYS A 69 5.58 -4.05 7.49
N LEU A 70 4.39 -3.58 7.86
CA LEU A 70 3.13 -4.14 7.39
C LEU A 70 2.61 -3.31 6.21
N LYS A 71 2.23 -4.01 5.14
CA LYS A 71 1.54 -3.43 3.99
C LYS A 71 0.13 -3.98 3.93
N TYR A 72 -0.87 -3.16 4.21
CA TYR A 72 -2.27 -3.53 4.04
C TYR A 72 -2.63 -3.43 2.56
N ALA A 73 -3.02 -4.56 1.97
CA ALA A 73 -3.19 -4.76 0.53
C ALA A 73 -4.36 -5.72 0.25
N GLY A 74 -4.40 -6.29 -0.96
CA GLY A 74 -5.46 -7.15 -1.46
C GLY A 74 -6.04 -6.60 -2.75
N GLY A 75 -7.35 -6.75 -2.93
CA GLY A 75 -8.12 -6.00 -3.92
C GLY A 75 -8.18 -4.52 -3.53
N GLU A 76 -9.07 -4.16 -2.61
CA GLU A 76 -9.10 -2.83 -1.97
C GLU A 76 -9.17 -2.97 -0.45
N PRO A 77 -8.07 -2.72 0.29
CA PRO A 77 -8.03 -2.94 1.74
C PRO A 77 -8.96 -2.00 2.52
N THR A 78 -9.32 -0.82 1.99
CA THR A 78 -10.24 0.10 2.68
C THR A 78 -11.68 -0.41 2.73
N LEU A 79 -12.04 -1.44 1.94
CA LEU A 79 -13.30 -2.17 2.11
C LEU A 79 -13.37 -2.92 3.46
N ARG A 80 -12.23 -3.18 4.09
CA ARG A 80 -12.08 -3.87 5.39
C ARG A 80 -11.34 -2.98 6.40
N PHE A 81 -11.67 -1.69 6.41
CA PHE A 81 -11.02 -0.72 7.30
C PHE A 81 -11.23 -1.02 8.80
N ASP A 82 -12.34 -1.68 9.16
CA ASP A 82 -12.59 -2.24 10.49
C ASP A 82 -11.52 -3.25 10.93
N LEU A 83 -11.18 -4.18 10.03
CA LEU A 83 -10.13 -5.17 10.26
C LEU A 83 -8.77 -4.49 10.33
N LEU A 84 -8.49 -3.56 9.41
CA LEU A 84 -7.24 -2.79 9.40
C LEU A 84 -7.00 -2.10 10.75
N ARG A 85 -7.99 -1.37 11.28
CA ARG A 85 -7.90 -0.72 12.60
C ARG A 85 -7.63 -1.72 13.72
N THR A 86 -8.25 -2.89 13.65
CA THR A 86 -8.06 -3.95 14.65
C THR A 86 -6.65 -4.52 14.60
N LEU A 87 -6.13 -4.79 13.40
CA LEU A 87 -4.79 -5.32 13.20
C LEU A 87 -3.70 -4.30 13.55
N HIS A 88 -3.91 -3.01 13.27
CA HIS A 88 -3.00 -1.94 13.67
C HIS A 88 -2.83 -1.89 15.20
N ARG A 89 -3.94 -1.92 15.96
CA ARG A 89 -3.90 -1.94 17.44
C ARG A 89 -3.13 -3.15 17.98
N GLU A 90 -3.36 -4.33 17.41
CA GLU A 90 -2.63 -5.54 17.77
C GLU A 90 -1.13 -5.43 17.41
N ALA A 91 -0.82 -4.90 16.22
CA ALA A 91 0.56 -4.73 15.75
C ALA A 91 1.36 -3.78 16.65
N LEU A 92 0.76 -2.70 17.13
CA LEU A 92 1.39 -1.78 18.09
C LEU A 92 1.80 -2.51 19.38
N VAL A 93 0.89 -3.30 19.96
CA VAL A 93 1.15 -4.09 21.17
C VAL A 93 2.28 -5.10 20.93
N LEU A 94 2.22 -5.83 19.82
CA LEU A 94 3.24 -6.84 19.49
C LEU A 94 4.62 -6.21 19.19
N ALA A 95 4.65 -5.06 18.52
CA ALA A 95 5.88 -4.31 18.26
C ALA A 95 6.55 -3.88 19.56
N GLN A 96 5.77 -3.32 20.49
CA GLN A 96 6.27 -2.92 21.81
C GLN A 96 6.78 -4.12 22.61
N GLN A 97 6.03 -5.22 22.66
CA GLN A 97 6.44 -6.45 23.37
C GLN A 97 7.70 -7.10 22.77
N ALA A 98 7.90 -6.97 21.46
CA ALA A 98 9.05 -7.52 20.77
C ALA A 98 10.27 -6.58 20.80
N GLY A 99 10.11 -5.32 21.18
CA GLY A 99 11.16 -4.30 21.09
C GLY A 99 11.51 -3.96 19.63
N LEU A 100 10.53 -3.99 18.73
CA LEU A 100 10.71 -3.78 17.29
C LEU A 100 10.05 -2.47 16.84
N GLY A 101 10.67 -1.77 15.89
CA GLY A 101 10.01 -0.68 15.18
C GLY A 101 8.82 -1.18 14.37
N LEU A 102 7.74 -0.41 14.29
CA LEU A 102 6.60 -0.69 13.44
C LEU A 102 6.51 0.36 12.33
N GLN A 103 6.40 -0.11 11.09
CA GLN A 103 6.10 0.72 9.93
C GLN A 103 4.86 0.19 9.25
N GLU A 104 3.90 1.06 8.97
CA GLU A 104 2.67 0.63 8.32
C GLU A 104 2.41 1.46 7.07
N VAL A 105 1.78 0.82 6.08
CA VAL A 105 1.28 1.50 4.88
C VAL A 105 0.01 0.82 4.38
N VAL A 106 -0.98 1.62 4.01
CA VAL A 106 -2.16 1.16 3.26
C VAL A 106 -1.92 1.37 1.78
N LEU A 107 -2.08 0.32 0.99
CA LEU A 107 -2.03 0.37 -0.47
C LEU A 107 -3.48 0.46 -0.99
N SER A 108 -3.96 1.65 -1.32
CA SER A 108 -5.34 1.88 -1.72
C SER A 108 -5.44 2.33 -3.19
N ASN A 109 -6.55 2.00 -3.82
CA ASN A 109 -6.97 2.60 -5.09
C ASN A 109 -7.48 4.04 -4.94
N GLY A 110 -7.68 4.53 -3.71
CA GLY A 110 -8.00 5.92 -3.42
C GLY A 110 -9.47 6.33 -3.63
N THR A 111 -10.38 5.42 -3.98
CA THR A 111 -11.75 5.80 -4.37
C THR A 111 -12.77 5.82 -3.22
N ARG A 112 -12.44 5.25 -2.05
CA ARG A 112 -13.36 5.05 -0.91
C ARG A 112 -12.83 5.58 0.43
N LEU A 113 -11.74 6.32 0.42
CA LEU A 113 -11.20 6.94 1.64
C LEU A 113 -12.04 8.16 2.00
N ASP A 114 -12.84 8.03 3.07
CA ASP A 114 -13.56 9.16 3.64
C ASP A 114 -12.68 9.97 4.61
N ASP A 115 -13.23 11.09 5.08
CA ASP A 115 -12.55 12.00 5.99
C ASP A 115 -12.09 11.31 7.28
N GLY A 116 -12.92 10.43 7.86
CA GLY A 116 -12.61 9.71 9.09
C GLY A 116 -11.52 8.65 8.90
N MET A 117 -11.47 8.00 7.74
CA MET A 117 -10.38 7.10 7.38
C MET A 117 -9.05 7.85 7.23
N LEU A 118 -9.05 8.99 6.53
CA LEU A 118 -7.85 9.80 6.34
C LEU A 118 -7.32 10.36 7.67
N ASP A 119 -8.23 10.84 8.53
CA ASP A 119 -7.89 11.32 9.88
C ASP A 119 -7.28 10.20 10.72
N PHE A 120 -7.89 9.00 10.70
CA PHE A 120 -7.34 7.83 11.38
C PHE A 120 -5.92 7.48 10.89
N LEU A 121 -5.69 7.45 9.57
CA LEU A 121 -4.37 7.10 9.04
C LEU A 121 -3.29 8.11 9.45
N ARG A 122 -3.61 9.40 9.43
CA ARG A 122 -2.73 10.46 9.93
C ARG A 122 -2.41 10.27 11.41
N ASP A 123 -3.44 10.15 12.25
CA ASP A 123 -3.29 10.10 13.71
C ASP A 123 -2.57 8.83 14.16
N ALA A 124 -2.77 7.72 13.44
CA ALA A 124 -2.09 6.45 13.67
C ALA A 124 -0.66 6.39 13.06
N ALA A 125 -0.21 7.46 12.39
CA ALA A 125 1.05 7.49 11.64
C ALA A 125 1.19 6.35 10.60
N ILE A 126 0.07 5.87 10.07
CA ILE A 126 0.03 4.85 9.00
C ILE A 126 0.20 5.57 7.66
N ARG A 127 1.23 5.20 6.90
CA ARG A 127 1.44 5.80 5.58
C ARG A 127 0.31 5.42 4.62
N LEU A 128 0.00 6.32 3.71
CA LEU A 128 -0.95 6.06 2.64
C LEU A 128 -0.18 5.99 1.31
N ALA A 129 -0.39 4.92 0.55
CA ALA A 129 0.01 4.84 -0.85
C ALA A 129 -1.25 4.78 -1.71
N ILE A 130 -1.38 5.70 -2.66
CA ILE A 130 -2.51 5.77 -3.58
C ILE A 130 -2.05 5.34 -4.95
N SER A 131 -2.79 4.41 -5.56
CA SER A 131 -2.56 4.05 -6.95
C SER A 131 -3.14 5.10 -7.89
N TRP A 132 -2.30 5.81 -8.63
CA TRP A 132 -2.72 6.89 -9.51
C TRP A 132 -1.85 6.90 -10.77
N ASP A 133 -2.42 6.57 -11.93
CA ASP A 133 -1.65 6.40 -13.16
C ASP A 133 -1.53 7.65 -14.05
N GLY A 134 -1.78 8.84 -13.48
CA GLY A 134 -1.72 10.08 -14.23
C GLY A 134 -2.91 10.32 -15.17
N PRO A 135 -2.72 11.08 -16.26
CA PRO A 135 -3.79 11.41 -17.22
C PRO A 135 -4.51 10.20 -17.81
N ALA A 136 -3.81 9.07 -17.95
CA ALA A 136 -4.37 7.82 -18.45
C ALA A 136 -5.00 6.93 -17.36
N HIS A 137 -5.33 7.47 -16.18
CA HIS A 137 -5.88 6.69 -15.07
C HIS A 137 -7.16 5.94 -15.47
N ASP A 138 -8.13 6.61 -16.08
CA ASP A 138 -9.45 6.03 -16.34
C ASP A 138 -9.43 4.88 -17.36
N VAL A 139 -8.51 4.93 -18.34
CA VAL A 139 -8.36 3.83 -19.31
C VAL A 139 -7.71 2.58 -18.70
N GLN A 140 -7.07 2.72 -17.54
CA GLN A 140 -6.41 1.61 -16.86
C GLN A 140 -7.14 1.13 -15.60
N ARG A 141 -7.85 2.02 -14.91
CA ARG A 141 -8.41 1.78 -13.57
C ARG A 141 -9.91 2.12 -13.46
N PRO A 142 -10.78 1.76 -14.41
CA PRO A 142 -12.20 2.08 -14.26
C PRO A 142 -12.82 1.38 -13.05
N PHE A 143 -13.92 1.91 -12.54
CA PHE A 143 -14.81 1.17 -11.64
C PHE A 143 -15.28 -0.13 -12.33
N ALA A 144 -15.74 -1.10 -11.55
CA ALA A 144 -16.28 -2.35 -12.09
C ALA A 144 -17.40 -2.17 -13.13
N GLY A 145 -18.13 -1.05 -13.08
CA GLY A 145 -19.13 -0.65 -14.08
C GLY A 145 -18.58 0.12 -15.31
N GLY A 146 -17.27 0.21 -15.49
CA GLY A 146 -16.61 0.86 -16.63
C GLY A 146 -16.45 2.38 -16.52
N ARG A 147 -17.10 3.04 -15.56
CA ARG A 147 -16.91 4.48 -15.32
C ARG A 147 -15.48 4.78 -14.84
N GLY A 148 -14.91 5.89 -15.30
CA GLY A 148 -13.63 6.41 -14.78
C GLY A 148 -13.63 6.66 -13.26
N SER A 149 -12.46 6.56 -12.64
CA SER A 149 -12.21 6.74 -11.20
C SER A 149 -11.28 7.90 -10.86
N ALA A 150 -10.64 8.52 -11.84
CA ALA A 150 -9.63 9.56 -11.64
C ALA A 150 -10.14 10.70 -10.75
N VAL A 151 -11.38 11.15 -10.97
CA VAL A 151 -12.01 12.23 -10.18
C VAL A 151 -12.06 11.88 -8.69
N GLN A 152 -12.49 10.66 -8.33
CA GLN A 152 -12.50 10.25 -6.91
C GLN A 152 -11.08 10.15 -6.35
N VAL A 153 -10.15 9.60 -7.12
CA VAL A 153 -8.77 9.41 -6.65
C VAL A 153 -8.07 10.76 -6.42
N THR A 154 -8.18 11.69 -7.36
CA THR A 154 -7.61 13.05 -7.22
C THR A 154 -8.24 13.78 -6.03
N ARG A 155 -9.56 13.71 -5.85
CA ARG A 155 -10.23 14.29 -4.69
C ARG A 155 -9.66 13.72 -3.37
N THR A 156 -9.45 12.41 -3.30
CA THR A 156 -8.85 11.78 -2.11
C THR A 156 -7.42 12.25 -1.87
N ILE A 157 -6.62 12.43 -2.93
CA ILE A 157 -5.26 12.97 -2.84
C ILE A 157 -5.32 14.38 -2.23
N ASP A 158 -6.17 15.27 -2.77
CA ASP A 158 -6.34 16.64 -2.26
C ASP A 158 -6.79 16.65 -0.79
N GLN A 159 -7.75 15.80 -0.43
CA GLN A 159 -8.24 15.65 0.93
C GLN A 159 -7.17 15.12 1.90
N ALA A 160 -6.29 14.24 1.44
CA ALA A 160 -5.16 13.73 2.24
C ALA A 160 -4.11 14.84 2.45
N LEU A 161 -3.75 15.56 1.39
CA LEU A 161 -2.81 16.68 1.44
C LEU A 161 -3.28 17.80 2.37
N ALA A 162 -4.57 18.16 2.30
CA ALA A 162 -5.18 19.17 3.18
C ALA A 162 -5.10 18.80 4.68
N ARG A 163 -4.91 17.51 5.01
CA ARG A 163 -4.75 17.00 6.37
C ARG A 163 -3.28 16.83 6.79
N GLY A 164 -2.34 17.17 5.92
CA GLY A 164 -0.91 16.89 6.13
C GLY A 164 -0.53 15.42 5.93
N LEU A 165 -1.45 14.57 5.47
CA LEU A 165 -1.16 13.19 5.10
C LEU A 165 -0.64 13.18 3.66
N ARG A 166 0.68 13.16 3.46
CA ARG A 166 1.30 13.14 2.13
C ARG A 166 1.33 11.72 1.56
N PRO A 167 0.47 11.38 0.58
CA PRO A 167 0.42 10.02 0.06
C PRO A 167 1.64 9.72 -0.82
N HIS A 168 2.07 8.46 -0.83
CA HIS A 168 2.97 7.97 -1.87
C HIS A 168 2.14 7.61 -3.12
N LEU A 169 2.34 8.31 -4.22
CA LEU A 169 1.69 7.96 -5.48
C LEU A 169 2.41 6.77 -6.14
N SER A 170 1.65 5.70 -6.38
CA SER A 170 2.12 4.49 -7.04
C SER A 170 1.56 4.44 -8.46
N ILE A 171 2.45 4.43 -9.45
CA ILE A 171 2.11 4.42 -10.87
C ILE A 171 2.43 3.03 -11.44
N THR A 172 1.48 2.38 -12.11
CA THR A 172 1.80 1.23 -12.96
C THR A 172 2.00 1.72 -14.39
N VAL A 173 3.21 1.55 -14.91
CA VAL A 173 3.55 1.94 -16.27
C VAL A 173 3.20 0.81 -17.23
N THR A 174 2.39 1.12 -18.24
CA THR A 174 2.04 0.21 -19.34
C THR A 174 2.16 0.93 -20.67
N ALA A 175 1.94 0.21 -21.78
CA ALA A 175 1.87 0.84 -23.10
C ALA A 175 0.76 1.91 -23.22
N ARG A 176 -0.25 1.90 -22.33
CA ARG A 176 -1.37 2.85 -22.35
C ARG A 176 -1.05 4.22 -21.73
N ASN A 177 -0.03 4.30 -20.87
CA ASN A 177 0.31 5.55 -20.16
C ASN A 177 1.79 5.95 -20.26
N SER A 178 2.64 5.17 -20.95
CA SER A 178 4.07 5.47 -21.07
C SER A 178 4.34 6.85 -21.70
N ALA A 179 3.53 7.24 -22.69
CA ALA A 179 3.63 8.56 -23.33
C ALA A 179 3.24 9.73 -22.40
N SER A 180 2.33 9.50 -21.45
CA SER A 180 1.86 10.51 -20.48
C SER A 180 2.62 10.47 -19.15
N LEU A 181 3.66 9.62 -19.01
CA LEU A 181 4.40 9.48 -17.76
C LEU A 181 5.09 10.79 -17.32
N PRO A 182 5.72 11.60 -18.20
CA PRO A 182 6.30 12.88 -17.79
C PRO A 182 5.27 13.82 -17.17
N GLU A 183 4.07 13.89 -17.73
CA GLU A 183 2.97 14.70 -17.20
C GLU A 183 2.49 14.18 -15.84
N ALA A 184 2.34 12.86 -15.70
CA ALA A 184 1.98 12.24 -14.43
C ALA A 184 3.00 12.56 -13.33
N VAL A 185 4.30 12.52 -13.63
CA VAL A 185 5.36 12.85 -12.68
C VAL A 185 5.36 14.34 -12.32
N ALA A 186 5.13 15.24 -13.30
CA ALA A 186 5.04 16.67 -13.04
C ALA A 186 3.91 16.97 -12.02
N VAL A 187 2.70 16.46 -12.29
CA VAL A 187 1.56 16.61 -11.38
C VAL A 187 1.81 16.00 -10.00
N ALA A 188 2.59 14.92 -9.91
CA ALA A 188 2.91 14.29 -8.64
C ALA A 188 3.94 15.08 -7.79
N LEU A 189 4.67 16.02 -8.40
CA LEU A 189 5.72 16.80 -7.75
C LEU A 189 5.30 18.24 -7.40
N ASP A 190 4.21 18.73 -8.02
CA ASP A 190 3.57 20.02 -7.70
C ASP A 190 2.87 19.99 -6.33
#